data_AF-A0A1H7QSV9-F1
#
_entry.id   AF-A0A1H7QSV9-F1
#
_cell.length_a   1.000
_cell.length_b   1.000
_cell.length_c   1.000
_cell.angle_alpha   90.00
_cell.angle_beta   90.00
_cell.angle_gamma   90.00
#
_symmetry.space_group_name_H-M   'P 1'
#
loop_
_entity.id
_entity.type
_entity.pdbx_description
1 polymer ?
#
loop_
_entity_poly.entity_id
_entity_poly.type
_entity_poly.pdbx_seq_one_letter_code
_entity_poly.pdbx_strand_id
1 'polypeptide(L)'
;MERVSGMGFTPFIHKYITEPLDMKHTKTPQDVVDPADMAGIYSPLVEGQLPQEKYNIIATGGIYSTAEDLVKFSQIFTGEVEGILSSKSVEAMAQEEYKRGLWPEDSDSSISYGLGWDSVNLFPFSEYGIKAVTKGGDTISYHSSLIVLPEYNLAAAVTSSGGTSAKDQFIASELLLSALEEKGIITERKPEKSFGVPVKADIPKEIATYAGMYGANNSVKKIEMNHAGQMIVSTLTAPSDSAQTYTYTADGTFVNDEGTEKLKFVSEKNGSTYLWSRSYISLPGLGQLAFSEYTAEKLEANELSQGVTASWKKREGKKYYVVNEKYTSTVYLHSSPILPIHTDKETPGYVSNIKIIGANEAVNELQIPGMAGRDTMDIHFSQKNGGEYLTFSGYVYASEELVKPIYSGKQSATSIQADGYAKWFSVPATAKGKVMTVKFPANGAFAVYDQTGICIITQWSAVRIK
;
A
#
# COMPACT_ATOMS: atom_id res chain seq x y z
N MET A 1 8.40 14.23 -18.15
CA MET A 1 8.94 15.58 -17.92
C MET A 1 10.32 15.74 -18.54
N GLU A 2 11.34 14.96 -18.15
CA GLU A 2 12.73 15.14 -18.63
C GLU A 2 12.88 15.15 -20.15
N ARG A 3 12.22 14.23 -20.86
CA ARG A 3 12.23 14.18 -22.34
C ARG A 3 11.71 15.48 -22.99
N VAL A 4 10.75 16.15 -22.37
CA VAL A 4 10.10 17.35 -22.92
C VAL A 4 10.90 18.60 -22.57
N SER A 5 11.42 18.70 -21.34
CA SER A 5 12.18 19.87 -20.87
C SER A 5 13.67 19.83 -21.24
N GLY A 6 14.23 18.65 -21.52
CA GLY A 6 15.67 18.44 -21.63
C GLY A 6 16.42 18.57 -20.29
N MET A 7 15.70 18.68 -19.16
CA MET A 7 16.28 18.82 -17.82
C MET A 7 16.05 17.55 -17.01
N GLY A 8 17.03 17.20 -16.16
CA GLY A 8 16.85 16.15 -15.17
C GLY A 8 15.76 16.50 -14.15
N PHE A 9 15.15 15.50 -13.53
CA PHE A 9 14.00 15.68 -12.64
C PHE A 9 14.30 16.66 -11.50
N THR A 10 15.37 16.43 -10.73
CA THR A 10 15.73 17.25 -9.58
C THR A 10 15.99 18.72 -9.96
N PRO A 11 16.84 19.03 -10.95
CA PRO A 11 16.99 20.42 -11.43
C PRO A 11 15.69 21.05 -11.93
N PHE A 12 14.80 20.28 -12.56
CA PHE A 12 13.52 20.81 -13.04
C PHE A 12 12.60 21.18 -11.86
N ILE A 13 12.47 20.30 -10.86
CA ILE A 13 11.68 20.57 -9.65
C ILE A 13 12.23 21.80 -8.91
N HIS A 14 13.56 21.91 -8.78
CA HIS A 14 14.14 23.08 -8.12
C HIS A 14 13.84 24.37 -8.85
N LYS A 15 14.17 24.42 -10.15
CA LYS A 15 14.05 25.63 -10.95
C LYS A 15 12.60 26.13 -11.10
N TYR A 16 11.65 25.22 -11.31
CA TYR A 16 10.29 25.60 -11.69
C TYR A 16 9.28 25.51 -10.55
N ILE A 17 9.59 24.83 -9.45
CA ILE A 17 8.66 24.63 -8.33
C ILE A 17 9.26 25.17 -7.02
N THR A 18 10.39 24.63 -6.54
CA THR A 18 10.83 24.94 -5.16
C THR A 18 11.50 26.31 -5.03
N GLU A 19 12.30 26.75 -6.02
CA GLU A 19 12.94 28.07 -6.00
C GLU A 19 11.90 29.21 -6.08
N PRO A 20 10.90 29.20 -6.99
CA PRO A 20 9.87 30.23 -7.04
C PRO A 20 9.01 30.33 -5.77
N LEU A 21 8.85 29.23 -5.03
CA LEU A 21 8.06 29.16 -3.80
C LEU A 21 8.88 29.29 -2.51
N ASP A 22 10.19 29.51 -2.61
CA ASP A 22 11.11 29.51 -1.46
C ASP A 22 11.00 28.26 -0.55
N MET A 23 10.81 27.10 -1.17
CA MET A 23 10.71 25.79 -0.51
C MET A 23 12.11 25.21 -0.24
N LYS A 24 12.82 25.80 0.72
CA LYS A 24 14.25 25.53 0.99
C LYS A 24 14.54 24.11 1.51
N HIS A 25 13.57 23.48 2.15
CA HIS A 25 13.64 22.15 2.77
C HIS A 25 12.95 21.06 1.93
N THR A 26 12.48 21.39 0.73
CA THR A 26 11.97 20.39 -0.21
C THR A 26 13.13 19.82 -1.06
N LYS A 27 13.38 18.53 -0.92
CA LYS A 27 14.52 17.81 -1.51
C LYS A 27 14.08 16.54 -2.21
N THR A 28 14.85 16.09 -3.17
CA THR A 28 14.68 14.82 -3.87
C THR A 28 15.67 13.77 -3.37
N PRO A 29 15.54 12.48 -3.71
CA PRO A 29 16.52 11.44 -3.38
C PRO A 29 17.91 11.66 -3.98
N GLN A 30 18.06 12.56 -4.95
CA GLN A 30 19.34 12.91 -5.56
C GLN A 30 20.05 14.06 -4.84
N ASP A 31 19.35 14.77 -3.96
CA ASP A 31 19.94 15.84 -3.17
C ASP A 31 20.73 15.30 -1.99
N VAL A 32 21.71 16.09 -1.56
CA VAL A 32 22.38 15.86 -0.29
C VAL A 32 21.49 16.44 0.81
N VAL A 33 20.94 15.56 1.64
CA VAL A 33 20.12 15.92 2.80
C VAL A 33 20.95 15.66 4.06
N ASP A 34 21.02 16.65 4.95
CA ASP A 34 21.61 16.46 6.27
C ASP A 34 20.70 15.55 7.10
N PRO A 35 21.18 14.40 7.61
CA PRO A 35 20.39 13.55 8.49
C PRO A 35 19.84 14.27 9.72
N ALA A 36 20.47 15.36 10.18
CA ALA A 36 19.97 16.16 11.31
C ALA A 36 18.68 16.93 10.99
N ASP A 37 18.41 17.20 9.71
CA ASP A 37 17.20 17.89 9.25
C ASP A 37 16.01 16.92 9.06
N MET A 38 16.25 15.61 9.18
CA MET A 38 15.25 14.56 8.98
C MET A 38 14.65 14.10 10.30
N ALA A 39 13.34 13.84 10.29
CA ALA A 39 12.69 13.20 11.43
C ALA A 39 13.27 11.79 11.65
N GLY A 40 13.53 11.45 12.92
CA GLY A 40 14.01 10.14 13.31
C GLY A 40 12.99 9.05 13.01
N ILE A 41 13.48 7.90 12.53
CA ILE A 41 12.68 6.72 12.23
C ILE A 41 13.01 5.58 13.19
N TYR A 42 12.01 4.75 13.49
CA TYR A 42 12.11 3.74 14.54
C TYR A 42 11.43 2.45 14.09
N SER A 43 11.90 1.32 14.62
CA SER A 43 11.28 0.01 14.39
C SER A 43 11.12 -0.73 15.72
N PRO A 44 10.00 -1.42 15.96
CA PRO A 44 9.85 -2.28 17.14
C PRO A 44 10.91 -3.40 17.22
N LEU A 45 11.58 -3.71 16.10
CA LEU A 45 12.57 -4.79 15.99
C LEU A 45 14.00 -4.34 16.34
N VAL A 46 14.26 -3.04 16.43
CA VAL A 46 15.60 -2.48 16.65
C VAL A 46 15.54 -1.40 17.73
N GLU A 47 16.38 -1.54 18.74
CA GLU A 47 16.51 -0.52 19.78
C GLU A 47 17.22 0.73 19.24
N GLY A 48 16.62 1.90 19.47
CA GLY A 48 17.17 3.19 19.03
C GLY A 48 16.67 3.64 17.65
N GLN A 49 17.23 4.76 17.19
CA GLN A 49 16.88 5.35 15.89
C GLN A 49 17.52 4.55 14.75
N LEU A 50 16.73 4.25 13.71
CA LEU A 50 17.23 3.63 12.49
C LEU A 50 17.97 4.63 11.59
N PRO A 51 18.88 4.17 10.72
CA PRO A 51 19.45 5.01 9.67
C PRO A 51 18.38 5.61 8.76
N GLN A 52 18.58 6.82 8.26
CA GLN A 52 17.62 7.50 7.38
C GLN A 52 17.19 6.60 6.21
N GLU A 53 15.88 6.55 5.97
CA GLU A 53 15.31 5.95 4.78
C GLU A 53 15.65 6.80 3.54
N LYS A 54 16.23 6.16 2.52
CA LYS A 54 16.48 6.79 1.22
C LYS A 54 15.83 5.95 0.13
N TYR A 55 14.77 6.49 -0.46
CA TYR A 55 13.95 5.75 -1.40
C TYR A 55 14.14 6.27 -2.84
N ASN A 56 14.52 5.40 -3.78
CA ASN A 56 14.87 5.79 -5.15
C ASN A 56 13.65 5.87 -6.09
N ILE A 57 12.57 6.51 -5.65
CA ILE A 57 11.32 6.69 -6.39
C ILE A 57 11.07 8.16 -6.74
N ILE A 58 12.00 8.71 -7.53
CA ILE A 58 12.20 10.16 -7.68
C ILE A 58 10.96 10.96 -8.12
N ALA A 59 10.09 10.39 -8.95
CA ALA A 59 8.94 11.08 -9.55
C ALA A 59 7.58 10.64 -9.01
N THR A 60 7.52 9.65 -8.11
CA THR A 60 6.26 9.04 -7.64
C THR A 60 6.06 9.10 -6.13
N GLY A 61 7.10 9.44 -5.34
CA GLY A 61 6.96 9.59 -3.88
C GLY A 61 8.25 9.84 -3.10
N GLY A 62 9.41 10.06 -3.76
CA GLY A 62 10.70 10.18 -3.09
C GLY A 62 11.06 11.58 -2.60
N ILE A 63 10.19 12.58 -2.78
CA ILE A 63 10.47 13.95 -2.35
C ILE A 63 10.31 14.06 -0.83
N TYR A 64 11.32 14.62 -0.17
CA TYR A 64 11.29 15.00 1.24
C TYR A 64 10.88 16.48 1.34
N SER A 65 10.11 16.82 2.36
CA SER A 65 9.69 18.21 2.61
C SER A 65 9.32 18.41 4.08
N THR A 66 9.22 19.67 4.50
CA THR A 66 8.58 20.04 5.76
C THR A 66 7.11 20.40 5.52
N ALA A 67 6.30 20.37 6.58
CA ALA A 67 4.93 20.89 6.54
C ALA A 67 4.88 22.37 6.10
N GLU A 68 5.85 23.19 6.53
CA GLU A 68 5.96 24.61 6.12
C GLU A 68 6.11 24.76 4.60
N ASP A 69 7.01 23.99 3.98
CA ASP A 69 7.21 24.10 2.54
C ASP A 69 6.03 23.48 1.76
N LEU A 70 5.36 22.45 2.29
CA LEU A 70 4.13 21.92 1.69
C LEU A 70 2.98 22.94 1.70
N VAL A 71 2.85 23.77 2.74
CA VAL A 71 1.85 24.85 2.71
C VAL A 71 2.26 26.00 1.77
N LYS A 72 3.56 26.26 1.56
CA LYS A 72 4.00 27.15 0.46
C LYS A 72 3.63 26.58 -0.91
N PHE A 73 3.78 25.28 -1.11
CA PHE A 73 3.32 24.60 -2.33
C PHE A 73 1.81 24.77 -2.58
N SER A 74 1.01 24.79 -1.51
CA SER A 74 -0.44 25.00 -1.63
C SER A 74 -0.82 26.34 -2.27
N GLN A 75 0.06 27.34 -2.22
CA GLN A 75 -0.17 28.69 -2.74
C GLN A 75 -0.38 28.73 -4.27
N ILE A 76 0.13 27.74 -4.99
CA ILE A 76 -0.16 27.54 -6.41
C ILE A 76 -1.67 27.36 -6.63
N PHE A 77 -2.34 26.67 -5.71
CA PHE A 77 -3.74 26.27 -5.86
C PHE A 77 -4.71 27.24 -5.20
N THR A 78 -4.25 28.08 -4.27
CA THR A 78 -5.04 29.19 -3.70
C THR A 78 -4.95 30.47 -4.55
N GLY A 79 -4.07 30.49 -5.57
CA GLY A 79 -3.89 31.64 -6.45
C GLY A 79 -3.03 32.75 -5.87
N GLU A 80 -2.34 32.50 -4.76
CA GLU A 80 -1.42 33.46 -4.13
C GLU A 80 -0.10 33.62 -4.90
N VAL A 81 0.24 32.64 -5.75
CA VAL A 81 1.45 32.65 -6.58
C VAL A 81 1.10 32.46 -8.06
N GLU A 82 1.60 33.36 -8.90
CA GLU A 82 1.47 33.30 -10.35
C GLU A 82 2.73 32.74 -11.03
N GLY A 83 2.63 32.31 -12.29
CA GLY A 83 3.77 32.00 -13.14
C GLY A 83 4.33 30.57 -13.03
N ILE A 84 3.87 29.76 -12.07
CA ILE A 84 4.24 28.34 -11.95
C ILE A 84 3.28 27.46 -12.77
N LEU A 85 1.97 27.55 -12.47
CA LEU A 85 0.89 26.92 -13.23
C LEU A 85 -0.06 27.98 -13.76
N SER A 86 -0.61 27.74 -14.96
CA SER A 86 -1.71 28.56 -15.46
C SER A 86 -3.00 28.27 -14.68
N SER A 87 -3.91 29.24 -14.58
CA SER A 87 -5.23 29.02 -13.95
C SER A 87 -5.98 27.84 -14.58
N LYS A 88 -5.86 27.68 -15.91
CA LYS A 88 -6.44 26.52 -16.62
C LYS A 88 -5.83 25.19 -16.17
N SER A 89 -4.53 25.16 -15.87
CA SER A 89 -3.87 23.96 -15.36
C SER A 89 -4.33 23.63 -13.95
N VAL A 90 -4.42 24.64 -13.08
CA VAL A 90 -4.94 24.48 -11.70
C VAL A 90 -6.38 23.97 -11.72
N GLU A 91 -7.24 24.58 -12.55
CA GLU A 91 -8.62 24.15 -12.73
C GLU A 91 -8.71 22.71 -13.26
N ALA A 92 -7.87 22.34 -14.23
CA ALA A 92 -7.81 20.99 -14.78
C ALA A 92 -7.38 19.95 -13.73
N MET A 93 -6.43 20.30 -12.85
CA MET A 93 -6.00 19.40 -11.78
C MET A 93 -7.11 19.09 -10.78
N ALA A 94 -8.00 20.05 -10.55
CA ALA A 94 -9.11 19.93 -9.62
C ALA A 94 -10.42 19.41 -10.24
N GLN A 95 -10.38 18.86 -11.47
CA GLN A 95 -11.53 18.20 -12.10
C GLN A 95 -11.72 16.79 -11.56
N GLU A 96 -12.96 16.30 -11.58
CA GLU A 96 -13.36 14.95 -11.16
C GLU A 96 -12.96 13.90 -12.22
N GLU A 97 -11.65 13.73 -12.44
CA GLU A 97 -11.09 12.82 -13.44
C GLU A 97 -11.54 11.37 -13.22
N TYR A 98 -11.78 10.98 -11.97
CA TYR A 98 -12.29 9.66 -11.60
C TYR A 98 -13.62 9.30 -12.29
N LYS A 99 -14.47 10.27 -12.62
CA LYS A 99 -15.77 10.05 -13.31
C LYS A 99 -15.63 9.67 -14.78
N ARG A 100 -14.44 9.82 -15.36
CA ARG A 100 -14.19 9.49 -16.78
C ARG A 100 -13.96 8.00 -17.03
N GLY A 101 -13.77 7.22 -15.96
CA GLY A 101 -13.48 5.79 -16.02
C GLY A 101 -14.60 4.89 -15.50
N LEU A 102 -14.20 3.74 -14.96
CA LEU A 102 -15.05 2.89 -14.13
C LEU A 102 -14.92 3.38 -12.68
N TRP A 103 -16.02 3.78 -12.06
CA TRP A 103 -16.04 4.27 -10.68
C TRP A 103 -17.39 3.95 -10.04
N PRO A 104 -17.45 3.69 -8.72
CA PRO A 104 -18.72 3.58 -8.01
C PRO A 104 -19.59 4.83 -8.15
N GLU A 105 -20.88 4.70 -7.85
CA GLU A 105 -21.76 5.86 -7.76
C GLU A 105 -21.25 6.90 -6.76
N ASP A 106 -21.43 8.18 -7.10
CA ASP A 106 -20.95 9.31 -6.31
C ASP A 106 -21.46 9.27 -4.86
N SER A 107 -20.55 9.44 -3.90
CA SER A 107 -20.85 9.51 -2.48
C SER A 107 -19.70 10.13 -1.69
N ASP A 108 -19.90 10.30 -0.38
CA ASP A 108 -18.83 10.66 0.55
C ASP A 108 -17.60 9.78 0.35
N SER A 109 -16.45 10.42 0.12
CA SER A 109 -15.20 9.71 -0.10
C SER A 109 -13.98 10.58 0.20
N SER A 110 -12.93 9.92 0.67
CA SER A 110 -11.58 10.46 0.82
C SER A 110 -10.73 10.24 -0.43
N ILE A 111 -11.24 9.46 -1.39
CA ILE A 111 -10.61 9.15 -2.67
C ILE A 111 -11.56 9.54 -3.80
N SER A 112 -11.15 10.49 -4.63
CA SER A 112 -11.93 11.05 -5.74
C SER A 112 -10.98 11.75 -6.71
N TYR A 113 -10.21 10.96 -7.47
CA TYR A 113 -9.01 11.43 -8.15
C TYR A 113 -9.22 12.63 -9.08
N GLY A 114 -8.28 13.57 -8.99
CA GLY A 114 -8.01 14.58 -10.01
C GLY A 114 -6.65 14.34 -10.67
N LEU A 115 -6.13 15.32 -11.40
CA LEU A 115 -4.77 15.20 -11.95
C LEU A 115 -3.73 15.51 -10.86
N GLY A 116 -3.17 14.45 -10.26
CA GLY A 116 -2.17 14.56 -9.20
C GLY A 116 -2.75 14.77 -7.80
N TRP A 117 -4.07 14.69 -7.62
CA TRP A 117 -4.75 14.72 -6.32
C TRP A 117 -5.42 13.39 -6.03
N ASP A 118 -5.34 12.93 -4.77
CA ASP A 118 -6.03 11.71 -4.33
C ASP A 118 -7.55 11.96 -4.18
N SER A 119 -7.94 13.17 -3.81
CA SER A 119 -9.33 13.63 -3.90
C SER A 119 -9.43 15.10 -4.30
N VAL A 120 -10.44 15.43 -5.11
CA VAL A 120 -10.83 16.82 -5.45
C VAL A 120 -12.16 17.25 -4.83
N ASN A 121 -12.79 16.35 -4.07
CA ASN A 121 -14.06 16.56 -3.38
C ASN A 121 -14.01 15.86 -2.01
N LEU A 122 -13.04 16.24 -1.19
CA LEU A 122 -12.68 15.54 0.04
C LEU A 122 -13.78 15.62 1.11
N PHE A 123 -14.22 14.46 1.62
CA PHE A 123 -14.96 14.36 2.88
C PHE A 123 -14.03 14.66 4.08
N PRO A 124 -14.46 15.43 5.10
CA PRO A 124 -15.82 15.94 5.32
C PRO A 124 -16.08 17.35 4.76
N PHE A 125 -15.15 17.99 4.06
CA PHE A 125 -15.36 19.36 3.55
C PHE A 125 -16.51 19.45 2.54
N SER A 126 -16.66 18.42 1.72
CA SER A 126 -17.77 18.28 0.77
C SER A 126 -19.15 18.37 1.44
N GLU A 127 -19.27 17.96 2.70
CA GLU A 127 -20.51 18.10 3.47
C GLU A 127 -20.87 19.56 3.75
N TYR A 128 -19.89 20.44 3.85
CA TYR A 128 -20.10 21.87 4.06
C TYR A 128 -20.25 22.62 2.74
N GLY A 129 -20.28 21.91 1.60
CA GLY A 129 -20.24 22.51 0.27
C GLY A 129 -18.88 23.14 -0.06
N ILE A 130 -17.83 22.78 0.67
CA ILE A 130 -16.48 23.32 0.51
C ILE A 130 -15.67 22.40 -0.38
N LYS A 131 -15.14 22.94 -1.49
CA LYS A 131 -14.21 22.21 -2.33
C LYS A 131 -12.85 22.07 -1.64
N ALA A 132 -12.42 20.82 -1.49
CA ALA A 132 -11.14 20.46 -0.87
C ALA A 132 -10.39 19.47 -1.74
N VAL A 133 -9.15 19.81 -2.08
CA VAL A 133 -8.21 18.91 -2.78
C VAL A 133 -7.21 18.34 -1.79
N THR A 134 -6.84 17.07 -1.93
CA THR A 134 -5.89 16.42 -1.01
C THR A 134 -4.94 15.46 -1.70
N LYS A 135 -3.74 15.39 -1.14
CA LYS A 135 -2.74 14.39 -1.46
C LYS A 135 -2.19 13.79 -0.17
N GLY A 136 -2.30 12.47 -0.04
CA GLY A 136 -1.58 11.67 0.93
C GLY A 136 -0.34 11.02 0.33
N GLY A 137 0.57 10.58 1.19
CA GLY A 137 1.74 9.80 0.78
C GLY A 137 2.35 9.03 1.94
N ASP A 138 2.70 7.78 1.66
CA ASP A 138 3.37 6.88 2.60
C ASP A 138 4.64 6.30 1.95
N THR A 139 5.73 6.35 2.69
CA THR A 139 6.83 5.41 2.56
C THR A 139 6.73 4.37 3.69
N ILE A 140 7.74 3.52 3.88
CA ILE A 140 7.73 2.58 5.02
C ILE A 140 7.78 3.35 6.34
N SER A 141 8.49 4.49 6.37
CA SER A 141 8.82 5.18 7.61
C SER A 141 8.28 6.61 7.71
N TYR A 142 7.91 7.23 6.59
CA TYR A 142 7.44 8.62 6.55
C TYR A 142 6.05 8.70 5.94
N HIS A 143 5.23 9.57 6.52
CA HIS A 143 3.84 9.76 6.11
C HIS A 143 3.54 11.26 6.00
N SER A 144 2.60 11.59 5.13
CA SER A 144 2.14 12.97 4.98
C SER A 144 0.74 13.07 4.41
N SER A 145 0.07 14.18 4.71
CA SER A 145 -1.15 14.62 4.03
C SER A 145 -1.12 16.14 3.86
N LEU A 146 -1.45 16.60 2.65
CA LEU A 146 -1.69 18.01 2.33
C LEU A 146 -3.14 18.15 1.88
N ILE A 147 -3.89 19.02 2.55
CA ILE A 147 -5.25 19.42 2.16
C ILE A 147 -5.23 20.91 1.84
N VAL A 148 -5.85 21.29 0.72
CA VAL A 148 -6.01 22.68 0.28
C VAL A 148 -7.48 22.98 0.08
N LEU A 149 -7.93 24.14 0.58
CA LEU A 149 -9.25 24.73 0.39
C LEU A 149 -9.08 26.01 -0.47
N PRO A 150 -9.08 25.89 -1.81
CA PRO A 150 -8.73 27.00 -2.70
C PRO A 150 -9.59 28.25 -2.48
N GLU A 151 -10.90 28.06 -2.31
CA GLU A 151 -11.88 29.16 -2.17
C GLU A 151 -11.70 30.01 -0.91
N TYR A 152 -11.06 29.45 0.12
CA TYR A 152 -10.89 30.10 1.42
C TYR A 152 -9.46 30.52 1.70
N ASN A 153 -8.54 30.29 0.76
CA ASN A 153 -7.11 30.50 0.94
C ASN A 153 -6.58 29.82 2.23
N LEU A 154 -6.95 28.55 2.41
CA LEU A 154 -6.51 27.74 3.56
C LEU A 154 -5.86 26.44 3.08
N ALA A 155 -4.82 26.02 3.79
CA ALA A 155 -4.22 24.71 3.60
C ALA A 155 -3.67 24.19 4.94
N ALA A 156 -3.62 22.87 5.07
CA ALA A 156 -2.96 22.20 6.18
C ALA A 156 -2.10 21.07 5.63
N ALA A 157 -0.85 21.03 6.08
CA ALA A 157 0.07 19.93 5.82
C ALA A 157 0.46 19.29 7.17
N VAL A 158 0.39 17.97 7.23
CA VAL A 158 0.86 17.17 8.37
C VAL A 158 1.87 16.16 7.82
N THR A 159 3.00 16.03 8.50
CA THR A 159 4.08 15.09 8.16
C THR A 159 4.51 14.35 9.41
N SER A 160 4.68 13.04 9.33
CA SER A 160 5.04 12.19 10.46
C SER A 160 6.06 11.10 10.09
N SER A 161 6.80 10.58 11.09
CA SER A 161 7.74 9.45 10.93
C SER A 161 7.23 8.15 11.58
N GLY A 162 5.91 8.03 11.67
CA GLY A 162 5.20 6.84 12.10
C GLY A 162 3.69 7.05 12.01
N GLY A 163 2.92 5.97 11.96
CA GLY A 163 1.48 6.06 11.67
C GLY A 163 1.20 5.83 10.19
N THR A 164 0.35 6.65 9.60
CA THR A 164 -0.06 6.57 8.18
C THR A 164 -0.50 7.94 7.67
N SER A 165 -0.48 8.12 6.35
CA SER A 165 -1.00 9.33 5.69
C SER A 165 -2.48 9.58 6.00
N ALA A 166 -3.27 8.52 6.23
CA ALA A 166 -4.65 8.62 6.67
C ALA A 166 -4.74 9.28 8.06
N LYS A 167 -3.85 8.94 9.00
CA LYS A 167 -3.77 9.60 10.31
C LYS A 167 -3.40 11.08 10.17
N ASP A 168 -2.46 11.38 9.29
CA ASP A 168 -2.07 12.76 9.00
C ASP A 168 -3.23 13.54 8.37
N GLN A 169 -4.04 12.90 7.53
CA GLN A 169 -5.24 13.49 6.93
C GLN A 169 -6.33 13.79 7.97
N PHE A 170 -6.56 12.90 8.96
CA PHE A 170 -7.47 13.18 10.08
C PHE A 170 -7.07 14.47 10.81
N ILE A 171 -5.77 14.61 11.13
CA ILE A 171 -5.25 15.80 11.82
C ILE A 171 -5.39 17.04 10.94
N ALA A 172 -4.99 16.97 9.67
CA ALA A 172 -5.11 18.08 8.73
C ALA A 172 -6.57 18.53 8.54
N SER A 173 -7.50 17.57 8.51
CA SER A 173 -8.93 17.83 8.38
C SER A 173 -9.46 18.58 9.60
N GLU A 174 -9.13 18.12 10.81
CA GLU A 174 -9.55 18.77 12.05
C GLU A 174 -8.98 20.19 12.20
N LEU A 175 -7.71 20.40 11.82
CA LEU A 175 -7.09 21.73 11.83
C LEU A 175 -7.85 22.70 10.91
N LEU A 176 -8.16 22.28 9.69
CA LEU A 176 -8.87 23.11 8.72
C LEU A 176 -10.32 23.36 9.12
N LEU A 177 -11.04 22.33 9.59
CA LEU A 177 -12.39 22.52 10.13
C LEU A 177 -12.35 23.54 11.28
N SER A 178 -11.38 23.45 12.19
CA SER A 178 -11.24 24.38 13.32
C SER A 178 -11.03 25.81 12.84
N ALA A 179 -10.15 25.99 11.85
CA ALA A 179 -9.91 27.30 11.25
C ALA A 179 -11.16 27.86 10.54
N LEU A 180 -11.95 27.01 9.87
CA LEU A 180 -13.21 27.41 9.22
C LEU A 180 -14.25 27.86 10.25
N GLU A 181 -14.34 27.17 11.39
CA GLU A 181 -15.26 27.52 12.49
C GLU A 181 -14.82 28.82 13.18
N GLU A 182 -13.54 28.98 13.48
CA GLU A 182 -12.99 30.21 14.08
C GLU A 182 -13.23 31.43 13.17
N LYS A 183 -13.16 31.24 11.85
CA LYS A 183 -13.45 32.28 10.85
C LYS A 183 -14.95 32.51 10.61
N GLY A 184 -15.83 31.72 11.23
CA GLY A 184 -17.27 31.78 11.03
C GLY A 184 -17.74 31.37 9.64
N ILE A 185 -16.91 30.64 8.88
CA ILE A 185 -17.27 30.11 7.54
C ILE A 185 -18.23 28.93 7.69
N ILE A 186 -17.98 28.07 8.68
CA ILE A 186 -18.94 27.07 9.14
C ILE A 186 -19.44 27.47 10.53
N THR A 187 -20.74 27.33 10.75
CA THR A 187 -21.39 27.76 12.01
C THR A 187 -21.48 26.66 13.05
N GLU A 188 -21.40 25.39 12.62
CA GLU A 188 -21.46 24.22 13.49
C GLU A 188 -20.69 23.04 12.89
N ARG A 189 -20.18 22.17 13.76
CA ARG A 189 -19.60 20.87 13.40
C ARG A 189 -20.72 19.88 13.09
N LYS A 190 -20.70 19.30 11.89
CA LYS A 190 -21.58 18.18 11.53
C LYS A 190 -21.23 16.93 12.36
N PRO A 191 -22.24 16.16 12.82
CA PRO A 191 -21.99 14.93 13.55
C PRO A 191 -21.38 13.86 12.64
N GLU A 192 -20.71 12.90 13.26
CA GLU A 192 -20.22 11.69 12.60
C GLU A 192 -21.38 10.93 11.92
N LYS A 193 -21.11 10.39 10.72
CA LYS A 193 -22.06 9.61 9.94
C LYS A 193 -21.94 8.12 10.26
N SER A 194 -23.08 7.43 10.14
CA SER A 194 -23.23 5.98 10.26
C SER A 194 -24.43 5.54 9.42
N PHE A 195 -24.45 4.27 9.03
CA PHE A 195 -25.60 3.60 8.42
C PHE A 195 -26.64 3.13 9.45
N GLY A 196 -26.36 3.33 10.74
CA GLY A 196 -27.23 2.92 11.85
C GLY A 196 -27.23 1.42 12.06
N VAL A 197 -28.03 0.97 13.04
CA VAL A 197 -28.21 -0.46 13.32
C VAL A 197 -28.96 -1.10 12.14
N PRO A 198 -28.43 -2.16 11.52
CA PRO A 198 -29.07 -2.76 10.36
C PRO A 198 -30.45 -3.34 10.70
N VAL A 199 -31.45 -2.98 9.89
CA VAL A 199 -32.77 -3.61 9.93
C VAL A 199 -32.81 -4.73 8.91
N LYS A 200 -32.90 -5.96 9.42
CA LYS A 200 -32.92 -7.18 8.59
C LYS A 200 -34.06 -7.17 7.57
N ALA A 201 -33.72 -7.51 6.33
CA ALA A 201 -34.64 -7.82 5.25
C ALA A 201 -34.37 -9.22 4.68
N ASP A 202 -35.31 -9.74 3.90
CA ASP A 202 -35.14 -11.03 3.21
C ASP A 202 -34.22 -10.87 1.99
N ILE A 203 -33.19 -11.73 1.88
CA ILE A 203 -32.27 -11.73 0.75
C ILE A 203 -32.99 -12.30 -0.50
N PRO A 204 -33.04 -11.56 -1.62
CA PRO A 204 -33.50 -12.10 -2.91
C PRO A 204 -32.61 -13.25 -3.38
N LYS A 205 -33.22 -14.29 -3.96
CA LYS A 205 -32.50 -15.51 -4.38
C LYS A 205 -31.38 -15.21 -5.38
N GLU A 206 -31.57 -14.20 -6.22
CA GLU A 206 -30.61 -13.77 -7.23
C GLU A 206 -29.32 -13.26 -6.58
N ILE A 207 -29.41 -12.60 -5.42
CA ILE A 207 -28.22 -12.04 -4.74
C ILE A 207 -27.31 -13.17 -4.23
N ALA A 208 -27.88 -14.29 -3.79
CA ALA A 208 -27.09 -15.43 -3.31
C ALA A 208 -26.18 -16.02 -4.40
N THR A 209 -26.50 -15.81 -5.69
CA THR A 209 -25.67 -16.28 -6.81
C THR A 209 -24.34 -15.51 -6.95
N TYR A 210 -24.24 -14.33 -6.34
CA TYR A 210 -23.01 -13.55 -6.35
C TYR A 210 -21.98 -14.03 -5.33
N ALA A 211 -22.35 -14.87 -4.36
CA ALA A 211 -21.40 -15.52 -3.45
C ALA A 211 -20.26 -16.23 -4.21
N GLY A 212 -19.09 -16.34 -3.58
CA GLY A 212 -17.90 -16.93 -4.18
C GLY A 212 -16.60 -16.26 -3.75
N MET A 213 -15.56 -16.45 -4.55
CA MET A 213 -14.22 -15.90 -4.32
C MET A 213 -14.07 -14.58 -5.05
N TYR A 214 -13.47 -13.61 -4.38
CA TYR A 214 -13.22 -12.28 -4.90
C TYR A 214 -11.75 -11.91 -4.66
N GLY A 215 -11.03 -11.58 -5.73
CA GLY A 215 -9.65 -11.12 -5.66
C GLY A 215 -9.59 -9.62 -5.40
N ALA A 216 -8.60 -9.19 -4.63
CA ALA A 216 -8.28 -7.80 -4.36
C ALA A 216 -6.75 -7.62 -4.32
N ASN A 217 -6.26 -6.42 -4.04
CA ASN A 217 -4.83 -6.17 -3.87
C ASN A 217 -4.24 -7.14 -2.82
N ASN A 218 -3.37 -8.05 -3.29
CA ASN A 218 -2.68 -9.09 -2.52
C ASN A 218 -3.57 -9.90 -1.55
N SER A 219 -4.86 -10.05 -1.86
CA SER A 219 -5.81 -10.75 -0.99
C SER A 219 -6.92 -11.42 -1.78
N VAL A 220 -7.51 -12.45 -1.16
CA VAL A 220 -8.72 -13.10 -1.65
C VAL A 220 -9.75 -13.10 -0.54
N LYS A 221 -10.93 -12.57 -0.85
CA LYS A 221 -12.11 -12.63 0.01
C LYS A 221 -13.00 -13.79 -0.42
N LYS A 222 -13.39 -14.62 0.53
CA LYS A 222 -14.47 -15.59 0.38
C LYS A 222 -15.75 -14.96 0.90
N ILE A 223 -16.78 -14.94 0.07
CA ILE A 223 -18.09 -14.38 0.41
C ILE A 223 -19.13 -15.48 0.38
N GLU A 224 -19.77 -15.71 1.51
CA GLU A 224 -20.80 -16.73 1.71
C GLU A 224 -22.10 -16.10 2.20
N MET A 225 -23.22 -16.72 1.88
CA MET A 225 -24.55 -16.34 2.39
C MET A 225 -25.02 -17.41 3.35
N ASN A 226 -25.34 -17.03 4.59
CA ASN A 226 -25.89 -17.99 5.54
C ASN A 226 -27.42 -18.11 5.43
N HIS A 227 -27.97 -19.19 5.98
CA HIS A 227 -29.41 -19.44 6.00
C HIS A 227 -30.20 -18.40 6.82
N ALA A 228 -29.52 -17.58 7.63
CA ALA A 228 -30.12 -16.52 8.41
C ALA A 228 -30.23 -15.19 7.63
N GLY A 229 -29.83 -15.14 6.36
CA GLY A 229 -29.91 -13.91 5.57
C GLY A 229 -28.77 -12.91 5.88
N GLN A 230 -27.59 -13.42 6.20
CA GLN A 230 -26.39 -12.62 6.40
C GLN A 230 -25.30 -12.98 5.38
N MET A 231 -24.52 -11.97 5.00
CA MET A 231 -23.26 -12.15 4.27
C MET A 231 -22.13 -12.40 5.27
N ILE A 232 -21.31 -13.40 4.99
CA ILE A 232 -20.08 -13.71 5.71
C ILE A 232 -18.92 -13.44 4.76
N VAL A 233 -17.98 -12.59 5.19
CA VAL A 233 -16.77 -12.24 4.44
C VAL A 233 -15.56 -12.72 5.21
N SER A 234 -14.76 -13.58 4.59
CA SER A 234 -13.54 -14.16 5.17
C SER A 234 -12.34 -13.82 4.27
N THR A 235 -11.17 -13.55 4.84
CA THR A 235 -9.95 -13.26 4.07
C THR A 235 -9.02 -14.48 4.06
N LEU A 236 -8.84 -15.12 2.90
CA LEU A 236 -8.04 -16.35 2.81
C LEU A 236 -6.55 -16.12 3.07
N THR A 237 -6.05 -14.92 2.76
CA THR A 237 -4.66 -14.54 3.02
C THR A 237 -4.37 -14.18 4.48
N ALA A 238 -5.41 -14.06 5.32
CA ALA A 238 -5.32 -13.77 6.75
C ALA A 238 -6.31 -14.67 7.53
N PRO A 239 -6.11 -16.00 7.54
CA PRO A 239 -7.08 -16.94 8.11
C PRO A 239 -7.21 -16.87 9.63
N SER A 240 -6.30 -16.14 10.30
CA SER A 240 -6.40 -15.83 11.73
C SER A 240 -7.45 -14.77 12.04
N ASP A 241 -7.84 -13.98 11.04
CA ASP A 241 -8.81 -12.91 11.21
C ASP A 241 -10.22 -13.52 11.28
N SER A 242 -11.02 -12.99 12.20
CA SER A 242 -12.42 -13.39 12.32
C SER A 242 -13.18 -13.01 11.06
N ALA A 243 -14.01 -13.93 10.56
CA ALA A 243 -14.93 -13.61 9.47
C ALA A 243 -15.88 -12.48 9.89
N GLN A 244 -16.09 -11.53 8.98
CA GLN A 244 -16.99 -10.40 9.19
C GLN A 244 -18.40 -10.77 8.75
N THR A 245 -19.41 -10.35 9.52
CA THR A 245 -20.81 -10.63 9.24
C THR A 245 -21.57 -9.34 8.95
N TYR A 246 -22.40 -9.37 7.91
CA TYR A 246 -23.20 -8.23 7.49
C TYR A 246 -24.66 -8.64 7.32
N THR A 247 -25.57 -7.80 7.80
CA THR A 247 -27.01 -8.00 7.74
C THR A 247 -27.57 -7.35 6.48
N TYR A 248 -28.36 -8.10 5.71
CA TYR A 248 -29.01 -7.57 4.52
C TYR A 248 -30.15 -6.60 4.87
N THR A 249 -30.20 -5.47 4.19
CA THR A 249 -31.15 -4.37 4.42
C THR A 249 -32.06 -4.14 3.21
N ALA A 250 -33.20 -3.49 3.44
CA ALA A 250 -34.24 -3.30 2.40
C ALA A 250 -33.78 -2.47 1.19
N ASP A 251 -32.69 -1.70 1.31
CA ASP A 251 -32.09 -0.92 0.21
C ASP A 251 -31.15 -1.76 -0.69
N GLY A 252 -31.06 -3.07 -0.44
CA GLY A 252 -30.26 -4.00 -1.22
C GLY A 252 -28.78 -4.02 -0.86
N THR A 253 -28.41 -3.52 0.32
CA THR A 253 -27.04 -3.54 0.82
C THR A 253 -26.89 -4.50 2.02
N PHE A 254 -25.64 -4.73 2.41
CA PHE A 254 -25.28 -5.54 3.58
C PHE A 254 -24.51 -4.67 4.55
N VAL A 255 -25.02 -4.46 5.76
CA VAL A 255 -24.44 -3.51 6.72
C VAL A 255 -23.94 -4.27 7.95
N ASN A 256 -22.76 -3.89 8.46
CA ASN A 256 -22.22 -4.49 9.69
C ASN A 256 -23.01 -4.04 10.93
N ASP A 257 -22.83 -4.74 12.04
CA ASP A 257 -23.57 -4.47 13.27
C ASP A 257 -23.28 -3.07 13.86
N GLU A 258 -22.08 -2.55 13.64
CA GLU A 258 -21.69 -1.19 14.06
C GLU A 258 -22.27 -0.10 13.15
N GLY A 259 -22.82 -0.44 11.97
CA GLY A 259 -23.31 0.53 11.00
C GLY A 259 -22.21 1.42 10.41
N THR A 260 -20.95 0.99 10.43
CA THR A 260 -19.81 1.76 9.95
C THR A 260 -19.41 1.40 8.52
N GLU A 261 -19.83 0.23 8.02
CA GLU A 261 -19.56 -0.23 6.67
C GLU A 261 -20.82 -0.87 6.06
N LYS A 262 -21.00 -0.62 4.77
CA LYS A 262 -21.98 -1.32 3.96
C LYS A 262 -21.38 -1.86 2.68
N LEU A 263 -21.83 -3.04 2.27
CA LEU A 263 -21.38 -3.77 1.10
C LEU A 263 -22.51 -3.97 0.09
N LYS A 264 -22.16 -4.07 -1.19
CA LYS A 264 -23.08 -4.45 -2.27
C LYS A 264 -22.33 -5.15 -3.39
N PHE A 265 -22.97 -6.13 -4.02
CA PHE A 265 -22.48 -6.64 -5.30
C PHE A 265 -22.89 -5.69 -6.43
N VAL A 266 -21.93 -5.34 -7.27
CA VAL A 266 -22.16 -4.46 -8.42
C VAL A 266 -21.60 -5.11 -9.66
N SER A 267 -22.48 -5.45 -10.61
CA SER A 267 -22.06 -5.87 -11.94
C SER A 267 -21.96 -4.66 -12.84
N GLU A 268 -20.79 -4.48 -13.43
CA GLU A 268 -20.46 -3.29 -14.22
C GLU A 268 -20.46 -3.58 -15.72
N LYS A 269 -20.44 -2.51 -16.52
CA LYS A 269 -20.51 -2.59 -17.99
C LYS A 269 -19.34 -3.35 -18.65
N ASN A 270 -18.25 -3.58 -17.94
CA ASN A 270 -17.11 -4.39 -18.42
C ASN A 270 -17.34 -5.91 -18.26
N GLY A 271 -18.47 -6.33 -17.67
CA GLY A 271 -18.80 -7.73 -17.45
C GLY A 271 -18.33 -8.28 -16.10
N SER A 272 -17.48 -7.56 -15.39
CA SER A 272 -17.00 -7.94 -14.06
C SER A 272 -18.04 -7.68 -12.98
N THR A 273 -17.98 -8.47 -11.90
CA THR A 273 -18.77 -8.24 -10.70
C THR A 273 -17.85 -7.87 -9.55
N TYR A 274 -18.15 -6.77 -8.88
CA TYR A 274 -17.36 -6.20 -7.81
C TYR A 274 -18.07 -6.30 -6.46
N LEU A 275 -17.27 -6.36 -5.40
CA LEU A 275 -17.72 -6.05 -4.05
C LEU A 275 -17.47 -4.55 -3.80
N TRP A 276 -18.53 -3.75 -3.91
CA TRP A 276 -18.51 -2.37 -3.48
C TRP A 276 -18.59 -2.28 -1.96
N SER A 277 -17.77 -1.42 -1.37
CA SER A 277 -17.87 -1.02 0.03
C SER A 277 -18.05 0.49 0.13
N ARG A 278 -18.91 0.92 1.06
CA ARG A 278 -18.93 2.28 1.58
C ARG A 278 -18.74 2.25 3.08
N SER A 279 -17.79 3.00 3.60
CA SER A 279 -17.42 2.98 5.01
C SER A 279 -17.14 4.37 5.58
N TYR A 280 -17.34 4.49 6.89
CA TYR A 280 -16.87 5.61 7.70
C TYR A 280 -15.91 5.08 8.75
N ILE A 281 -14.72 5.67 8.80
CA ILE A 281 -13.68 5.35 9.77
C ILE A 281 -13.55 6.54 10.70
N SER A 282 -13.89 6.36 11.98
CA SER A 282 -13.74 7.38 13.01
C SER A 282 -12.40 7.24 13.74
N LEU A 283 -11.76 8.37 14.03
CA LEU A 283 -10.63 8.44 14.95
C LEU A 283 -11.02 9.35 16.13
N PRO A 284 -11.09 8.85 17.38
CA PRO A 284 -11.58 9.63 18.51
C PRO A 284 -10.86 10.98 18.65
N GLY A 285 -11.64 12.06 18.63
CA GLY A 285 -11.15 13.43 18.74
C GLY A 285 -10.63 14.07 17.45
N LEU A 286 -10.60 13.33 16.33
CA LEU A 286 -10.12 13.82 15.02
C LEU A 286 -11.14 13.63 13.89
N GLY A 287 -12.35 13.18 14.21
CA GLY A 287 -13.46 13.06 13.26
C GLY A 287 -13.43 11.79 12.41
N GLN A 288 -13.89 11.90 11.16
CA GLN A 288 -14.13 10.77 10.26
C GLN A 288 -13.49 10.93 8.89
N LEU A 289 -13.06 9.80 8.34
CA LEU A 289 -12.84 9.61 6.91
C LEU A 289 -13.97 8.77 6.32
N ALA A 290 -14.31 9.02 5.05
CA ALA A 290 -15.28 8.23 4.30
C ALA A 290 -14.60 7.55 3.12
N PHE A 291 -15.08 6.38 2.72
CA PHE A 291 -14.62 5.67 1.53
C PHE A 291 -15.82 5.10 0.78
N SER A 292 -15.74 5.07 -0.56
CA SER A 292 -16.70 4.41 -1.44
C SER A 292 -15.95 3.87 -2.64
N GLU A 293 -15.71 2.56 -2.64
CA GLU A 293 -14.79 1.93 -3.59
C GLU A 293 -15.18 0.48 -3.89
N TYR A 294 -14.75 -0.01 -5.05
CA TYR A 294 -14.73 -1.44 -5.31
C TYR A 294 -13.54 -2.04 -4.59
N THR A 295 -13.80 -2.91 -3.61
CA THR A 295 -12.76 -3.49 -2.75
C THR A 295 -12.26 -4.85 -3.24
N ALA A 296 -13.00 -5.49 -4.13
CA ALA A 296 -12.63 -6.78 -4.71
C ALA A 296 -13.44 -7.07 -6.00
N GLU A 297 -12.92 -7.93 -6.87
CA GLU A 297 -13.55 -8.41 -8.10
C GLU A 297 -13.75 -9.93 -8.05
N LYS A 298 -14.89 -10.42 -8.53
CA LYS A 298 -15.21 -11.86 -8.52
C LYS A 298 -14.22 -12.63 -9.37
N LEU A 299 -13.61 -13.67 -8.79
CA LEU A 299 -12.71 -14.57 -9.50
C LEU A 299 -13.50 -15.54 -10.37
N GLU A 300 -13.04 -15.72 -11.60
CA GLU A 300 -13.52 -16.77 -12.49
C GLU A 300 -12.89 -18.12 -12.14
N ALA A 301 -13.59 -19.21 -12.46
CA ALA A 301 -13.00 -20.54 -12.37
C ALA A 301 -11.78 -20.66 -13.30
N ASN A 302 -10.66 -21.18 -12.79
CA ASN A 302 -9.45 -21.38 -13.59
C ASN A 302 -9.02 -22.85 -13.58
N GLU A 303 -9.54 -23.62 -14.54
CA GLU A 303 -9.19 -25.04 -14.68
C GLU A 303 -7.83 -25.21 -15.35
N LEU A 304 -6.89 -25.81 -14.60
CA LEU A 304 -5.53 -26.04 -15.09
C LEU A 304 -5.39 -27.40 -15.76
N SER A 305 -4.61 -27.44 -16.85
CA SER A 305 -4.16 -28.71 -17.44
C SER A 305 -3.32 -29.51 -16.44
N GLN A 306 -3.31 -30.83 -16.58
CA GLN A 306 -2.57 -31.73 -15.68
C GLN A 306 -1.07 -31.38 -15.59
N GLY A 307 -0.45 -30.96 -16.70
CA GLY A 307 0.97 -30.58 -16.74
C GLY A 307 1.28 -29.29 -15.97
N VAL A 308 0.39 -28.30 -16.07
CA VAL A 308 0.50 -27.06 -15.28
C VAL A 308 0.29 -27.37 -13.79
N THR A 309 -0.78 -28.08 -13.44
CA THR A 309 -1.05 -28.50 -12.05
C THR A 309 0.12 -29.24 -11.43
N ALA A 310 0.73 -30.19 -12.16
CA ALA A 310 1.89 -30.93 -11.68
C ALA A 310 3.13 -30.05 -11.47
N SER A 311 3.28 -28.96 -12.24
CA SER A 311 4.42 -28.05 -12.13
C SER A 311 4.31 -27.16 -10.88
N TRP A 312 3.12 -26.60 -10.62
CA TRP A 312 2.86 -25.80 -9.42
C TRP A 312 2.86 -26.62 -8.15
N LYS A 313 2.33 -27.86 -8.19
CA LYS A 313 2.36 -28.78 -7.05
C LYS A 313 3.79 -29.11 -6.59
N LYS A 314 4.78 -29.10 -7.49
CA LYS A 314 6.20 -29.28 -7.12
C LYS A 314 6.78 -28.09 -6.35
N ARG A 315 6.12 -26.94 -6.39
CA ARG A 315 6.51 -25.69 -5.69
C ARG A 315 5.74 -25.47 -4.41
N GLU A 316 4.69 -26.24 -4.16
CA GLU A 316 3.88 -26.15 -2.95
C GLU A 316 4.76 -26.26 -1.69
N GLY A 317 4.67 -25.28 -0.81
CA GLY A 317 5.45 -25.16 0.42
C GLY A 317 6.92 -24.77 0.23
N LYS A 318 7.40 -24.63 -1.02
CA LYS A 318 8.78 -24.24 -1.26
C LYS A 318 9.01 -22.77 -0.91
N LYS A 319 10.15 -22.50 -0.30
CA LYS A 319 10.59 -21.14 0.03
C LYS A 319 11.48 -20.56 -1.07
N TYR A 320 11.34 -19.27 -1.31
CA TYR A 320 12.15 -18.49 -2.24
C TYR A 320 12.72 -17.28 -1.49
N TYR A 321 14.01 -17.00 -1.67
CA TYR A 321 14.76 -16.02 -0.87
C TYR A 321 15.24 -14.87 -1.75
N VAL A 322 14.96 -13.62 -1.37
CA VAL A 322 15.29 -12.44 -2.19
C VAL A 322 16.80 -12.30 -2.36
N VAL A 323 17.27 -12.07 -3.59
CA VAL A 323 18.71 -12.01 -3.89
C VAL A 323 19.18 -10.72 -4.52
N ASN A 324 18.31 -9.93 -5.16
CA ASN A 324 18.71 -8.74 -5.92
C ASN A 324 18.65 -7.42 -5.12
N GLU A 325 18.52 -7.50 -3.80
CA GLU A 325 18.42 -6.31 -2.95
C GLU A 325 19.80 -5.76 -2.56
N LYS A 326 19.85 -4.43 -2.40
CA LYS A 326 21.05 -3.75 -1.89
C LYS A 326 21.25 -4.10 -0.42
N TYR A 327 22.50 -4.21 0.02
CA TYR A 327 22.87 -4.50 1.42
C TYR A 327 22.25 -3.52 2.47
N THR A 328 21.86 -2.32 2.06
CA THR A 328 21.16 -1.32 2.91
C THR A 328 19.64 -1.35 2.78
N SER A 329 19.07 -2.32 2.08
CA SER A 329 17.63 -2.35 1.80
C SER A 329 16.81 -2.60 3.06
N THR A 330 15.73 -1.84 3.19
CA THR A 330 14.73 -2.04 4.25
C THR A 330 13.98 -3.35 4.07
N VAL A 331 13.98 -3.96 2.87
CA VAL A 331 13.33 -5.25 2.59
C VAL A 331 13.81 -6.35 3.53
N TYR A 332 15.09 -6.32 3.92
CA TYR A 332 15.66 -7.30 4.84
C TYR A 332 15.11 -7.19 6.27
N LEU A 333 14.59 -6.03 6.67
CA LEU A 333 14.03 -5.80 8.01
C LEU A 333 12.50 -5.74 8.01
N HIS A 334 11.89 -5.06 7.04
CA HIS A 334 10.49 -4.64 7.07
C HIS A 334 9.57 -5.35 6.08
N SER A 335 10.11 -6.22 5.22
CA SER A 335 9.33 -6.90 4.17
C SER A 335 9.41 -8.43 4.31
N SER A 336 8.94 -9.15 3.30
CA SER A 336 9.02 -10.61 3.20
C SER A 336 10.22 -11.02 2.33
N PRO A 337 11.46 -11.05 2.87
CA PRO A 337 12.63 -11.50 2.11
C PRO A 337 12.60 -13.01 1.83
N ILE A 338 11.69 -13.74 2.48
CA ILE A 338 11.43 -15.16 2.28
C ILE A 338 9.97 -15.30 1.87
N LEU A 339 9.74 -15.79 0.65
CA LEU A 339 8.43 -15.97 0.04
C LEU A 339 8.13 -17.47 -0.10
N PRO A 340 7.17 -18.01 0.66
CA PRO A 340 6.67 -19.35 0.41
C PRO A 340 5.68 -19.36 -0.77
N ILE A 341 5.69 -20.42 -1.57
CA ILE A 341 4.67 -20.66 -2.59
C ILE A 341 3.61 -21.60 -2.02
N HIS A 342 2.37 -21.10 -1.97
CA HIS A 342 1.21 -21.86 -1.54
C HIS A 342 0.08 -21.70 -2.55
N THR A 343 -0.54 -22.83 -2.89
CA THR A 343 -1.77 -22.91 -3.66
C THR A 343 -2.94 -23.19 -2.71
N ASP A 344 -4.04 -22.48 -2.88
CA ASP A 344 -5.25 -22.70 -2.09
C ASP A 344 -6.19 -23.66 -2.84
N LYS A 345 -6.81 -24.58 -2.11
CA LYS A 345 -7.82 -25.49 -2.66
C LYS A 345 -9.13 -24.78 -2.94
N GLU A 346 -9.39 -23.67 -2.26
CA GLU A 346 -10.57 -22.83 -2.41
C GLU A 346 -10.49 -21.93 -3.66
N THR A 347 -9.28 -21.62 -4.13
CA THR A 347 -9.02 -20.91 -5.40
C THR A 347 -8.14 -21.73 -6.35
N PRO A 348 -8.63 -22.89 -6.84
CA PRO A 348 -7.86 -23.71 -7.78
C PRO A 348 -7.52 -22.90 -9.03
N GLY A 349 -6.25 -22.98 -9.44
CA GLY A 349 -5.72 -22.21 -10.55
C GLY A 349 -5.20 -20.82 -10.19
N TYR A 350 -5.13 -20.46 -8.91
CA TYR A 350 -4.57 -19.19 -8.48
C TYR A 350 -3.46 -19.40 -7.43
N VAL A 351 -2.55 -18.43 -7.35
CA VAL A 351 -1.69 -18.21 -6.18
C VAL A 351 -2.14 -16.90 -5.55
N SER A 352 -2.77 -16.98 -4.39
CA SER A 352 -3.56 -15.86 -3.85
C SER A 352 -4.59 -15.39 -4.88
N ASN A 353 -4.50 -14.14 -5.34
CA ASN A 353 -5.33 -13.49 -6.35
C ASN A 353 -4.74 -13.53 -7.78
N ILE A 354 -3.58 -14.17 -7.97
CA ILE A 354 -2.82 -14.16 -9.22
C ILE A 354 -3.15 -15.42 -10.02
N LYS A 355 -3.66 -15.24 -11.25
CA LYS A 355 -4.18 -16.33 -12.09
C LYS A 355 -3.04 -17.10 -12.75
N ILE A 356 -2.98 -18.41 -12.52
CA ILE A 356 -2.01 -19.28 -13.16
C ILE A 356 -2.39 -19.44 -14.64
N ILE A 357 -1.49 -19.04 -15.54
CA ILE A 357 -1.70 -19.16 -17.00
C ILE A 357 -0.72 -20.13 -17.67
N GLY A 358 0.31 -20.60 -16.94
CA GLY A 358 1.28 -21.53 -17.47
C GLY A 358 2.05 -22.28 -16.39
N ALA A 359 2.93 -23.19 -16.81
CA ALA A 359 3.72 -24.02 -15.88
C ALA A 359 4.71 -23.19 -15.03
N ASN A 360 5.06 -21.98 -15.47
CA ASN A 360 6.07 -21.11 -14.86
C ASN A 360 5.57 -19.66 -14.72
N GLU A 361 4.26 -19.42 -14.86
CA GLU A 361 3.72 -18.06 -15.01
C GLU A 361 2.32 -17.94 -14.40
N ALA A 362 2.14 -16.90 -13.60
CA ALA A 362 0.83 -16.44 -13.15
C ALA A 362 0.77 -14.91 -13.27
N VAL A 363 -0.37 -14.40 -13.70
CA VAL A 363 -0.59 -12.98 -13.99
C VAL A 363 -1.77 -12.42 -13.22
N ASN A 364 -1.71 -11.14 -12.88
CA ASN A 364 -2.85 -10.45 -12.30
C ASN A 364 -3.74 -9.89 -13.43
N GLU A 365 -4.97 -10.41 -13.54
CA GLU A 365 -5.95 -9.97 -14.55
C GLU A 365 -7.06 -9.07 -13.96
N LEU A 366 -7.01 -8.76 -12.67
CA LEU A 366 -8.06 -7.99 -11.99
C LEU A 366 -8.06 -6.54 -12.48
N GLN A 367 -9.26 -5.99 -12.69
CA GLN A 367 -9.51 -4.64 -13.18
C GLN A 367 -10.33 -3.86 -12.18
N ILE A 368 -9.76 -3.64 -10.99
CA ILE A 368 -10.43 -2.92 -9.92
C ILE A 368 -9.98 -1.44 -9.96
N PRO A 369 -10.89 -0.46 -10.13
CA PRO A 369 -10.50 0.94 -10.09
C PRO A 369 -10.16 1.37 -8.66
N GLY A 370 -9.23 2.32 -8.53
CA GLY A 370 -8.83 2.83 -7.23
C GLY A 370 -7.87 1.90 -6.48
N MET A 371 -7.96 1.87 -5.16
CA MET A 371 -6.92 1.32 -4.29
C MET A 371 -6.77 -0.20 -4.38
N ALA A 372 -7.88 -0.92 -4.48
CA ALA A 372 -7.88 -2.38 -4.48
C ALA A 372 -7.34 -3.01 -5.79
N GLY A 373 -7.14 -2.23 -6.85
CA GLY A 373 -6.47 -2.67 -8.08
C GLY A 373 -5.06 -2.10 -8.27
N ARG A 374 -4.49 -1.43 -7.27
CA ARG A 374 -3.09 -0.96 -7.32
C ARG A 374 -2.11 -2.11 -7.07
N ASP A 375 -0.85 -1.85 -7.40
CA ASP A 375 0.30 -2.69 -7.05
C ASP A 375 0.15 -4.17 -7.49
N THR A 376 -0.46 -4.39 -8.65
CA THR A 376 -0.64 -5.71 -9.25
C THR A 376 0.72 -6.35 -9.57
N MET A 377 0.83 -7.65 -9.32
CA MET A 377 2.09 -8.39 -9.43
C MET A 377 1.90 -9.66 -10.24
N ASP A 378 2.89 -9.93 -11.09
CA ASP A 378 3.00 -11.18 -11.83
C ASP A 378 4.10 -12.07 -11.22
N ILE A 379 3.97 -13.37 -11.43
CA ILE A 379 4.89 -14.41 -10.97
C ILE A 379 5.51 -15.06 -12.19
N HIS A 380 6.83 -15.02 -12.30
CA HIS A 380 7.57 -15.72 -13.35
C HIS A 380 8.67 -16.61 -12.77
N PHE A 381 8.61 -17.91 -13.05
CA PHE A 381 9.67 -18.85 -12.72
C PHE A 381 10.66 -19.01 -13.88
N SER A 382 11.94 -19.08 -13.55
CA SER A 382 13.02 -19.28 -14.53
C SER A 382 14.11 -20.19 -13.97
N GLN A 383 14.89 -20.81 -14.86
CA GLN A 383 16.05 -21.62 -14.49
C GLN A 383 17.33 -20.85 -14.80
N LYS A 384 18.24 -20.75 -13.81
CA LYS A 384 19.55 -20.10 -13.96
C LYS A 384 20.59 -20.88 -13.16
N ASN A 385 21.74 -21.15 -13.76
CA ASN A 385 22.90 -21.79 -13.09
C ASN A 385 22.55 -23.08 -12.33
N GLY A 386 21.64 -23.90 -12.86
CA GLY A 386 21.24 -25.18 -12.25
C GLY A 386 20.28 -25.08 -11.07
N GLY A 387 19.63 -23.93 -10.86
CA GLY A 387 18.55 -23.78 -9.89
C GLY A 387 17.42 -22.87 -10.37
N GLU A 388 16.28 -22.97 -9.69
CA GLU A 388 15.09 -22.19 -10.00
C GLU A 388 15.11 -20.82 -9.31
N TYR A 389 14.66 -19.82 -10.04
CA TYR A 389 14.47 -18.44 -9.59
C TYR A 389 13.03 -18.00 -9.87
N LEU A 390 12.55 -17.08 -9.05
CA LEU A 390 11.24 -16.46 -9.13
C LEU A 390 11.42 -14.96 -9.30
N THR A 391 10.72 -14.35 -10.25
CA THR A 391 10.52 -12.89 -10.31
C THR A 391 9.12 -12.57 -9.82
N PHE A 392 9.02 -11.68 -8.83
CA PHE A 392 7.76 -11.25 -8.23
C PHE A 392 7.91 -9.82 -7.69
N SER A 393 7.01 -8.91 -8.02
CA SER A 393 7.04 -7.49 -7.59
C SER A 393 8.36 -6.76 -7.92
N GLY A 394 9.02 -7.13 -9.02
CA GLY A 394 10.34 -6.59 -9.39
C GLY A 394 11.53 -7.16 -8.61
N TYR A 395 11.28 -8.00 -7.60
CA TYR A 395 12.32 -8.75 -6.89
C TYR A 395 12.64 -10.06 -7.59
N VAL A 396 13.88 -10.51 -7.42
CA VAL A 396 14.34 -11.82 -7.82
C VAL A 396 14.59 -12.64 -6.56
N TYR A 397 13.98 -13.81 -6.51
CA TYR A 397 14.14 -14.78 -5.44
C TYR A 397 14.79 -16.06 -5.94
N ALA A 398 15.70 -16.64 -5.14
CA ALA A 398 16.31 -17.94 -5.38
C ALA A 398 15.55 -19.04 -4.61
N SER A 399 15.31 -20.18 -5.24
CA SER A 399 14.69 -21.34 -4.57
C SER A 399 15.52 -21.83 -3.37
N GLU A 400 14.84 -22.35 -2.35
CA GLU A 400 15.50 -22.97 -1.19
C GLU A 400 16.48 -24.10 -1.53
N GLU A 401 16.33 -24.74 -2.69
CA GLU A 401 17.26 -25.77 -3.16
C GLU A 401 18.70 -25.23 -3.34
N LEU A 402 18.83 -23.92 -3.57
CA LEU A 402 20.10 -23.20 -3.67
C LEU A 402 20.66 -22.79 -2.29
N VAL A 403 19.86 -22.87 -1.23
CA VAL A 403 20.28 -22.51 0.14
C VAL A 403 20.97 -23.71 0.79
N LYS A 404 22.27 -23.56 1.06
CA LYS A 404 23.10 -24.61 1.67
C LYS A 404 23.36 -24.30 3.15
N PRO A 405 23.56 -25.33 3.99
CA PRO A 405 23.91 -25.10 5.40
C PRO A 405 25.25 -24.36 5.50
N ILE A 406 25.32 -23.38 6.39
CA ILE A 406 26.57 -22.71 6.71
C ILE A 406 27.53 -23.72 7.37
N TYR A 407 28.82 -23.65 7.03
CA TYR A 407 29.82 -24.51 7.65
C TYR A 407 29.98 -24.19 9.14
N SER A 408 29.59 -25.13 10.01
CA SER A 408 29.59 -24.95 11.47
C SER A 408 30.95 -25.19 12.16
N GLY A 409 32.04 -25.18 11.39
CA GLY A 409 33.41 -25.35 11.89
C GLY A 409 34.00 -24.04 12.42
N LYS A 410 35.34 -23.90 12.36
CA LYS A 410 36.03 -22.73 12.92
C LYS A 410 35.75 -21.43 12.16
N GLN A 411 35.66 -21.48 10.83
CA GLN A 411 35.46 -20.30 9.99
C GLN A 411 34.73 -20.70 8.70
N SER A 412 33.77 -19.86 8.30
CA SER A 412 33.13 -19.89 6.98
C SER A 412 33.37 -18.52 6.31
N ALA A 413 33.51 -18.51 4.98
CA ALA A 413 33.65 -17.29 4.21
C ALA A 413 32.83 -17.41 2.92
N THR A 414 32.26 -16.30 2.48
CA THR A 414 31.53 -16.20 1.22
C THR A 414 31.82 -14.86 0.55
N SER A 415 31.65 -14.82 -0.76
CA SER A 415 31.77 -13.60 -1.55
C SER A 415 30.55 -13.46 -2.44
N ILE A 416 29.99 -12.25 -2.48
CA ILE A 416 28.96 -11.89 -3.45
C ILE A 416 29.62 -11.90 -4.84
N GLN A 417 28.96 -12.56 -5.79
CA GLN A 417 29.51 -12.75 -7.13
C GLN A 417 29.23 -11.52 -7.99
N ALA A 418 29.72 -11.52 -9.24
CA ALA A 418 29.53 -10.41 -10.17
C ALA A 418 28.06 -10.11 -10.52
N ASP A 419 27.14 -11.07 -10.27
CA ASP A 419 25.70 -10.85 -10.42
C ASP A 419 25.09 -9.98 -9.30
N GLY A 420 25.85 -9.68 -8.24
CA GLY A 420 25.40 -8.89 -7.11
C GLY A 420 24.43 -9.62 -6.19
N TYR A 421 24.15 -10.91 -6.42
CA TYR A 421 23.11 -11.63 -5.69
C TYR A 421 23.54 -11.99 -4.27
N ALA A 422 22.69 -11.63 -3.31
CA ALA A 422 22.84 -11.99 -1.91
C ALA A 422 22.93 -13.52 -1.72
N LYS A 423 23.65 -13.95 -0.68
CA LYS A 423 23.84 -15.36 -0.35
C LYS A 423 23.07 -15.74 0.90
N TRP A 424 22.21 -16.73 0.76
CA TRP A 424 21.42 -17.30 1.83
C TRP A 424 22.01 -18.63 2.29
N PHE A 425 21.99 -18.85 3.61
CA PHE A 425 22.45 -20.07 4.23
C PHE A 425 21.43 -20.54 5.26
N SER A 426 21.26 -21.86 5.38
CA SER A 426 20.54 -22.43 6.51
C SER A 426 21.48 -22.64 7.70
N VAL A 427 20.94 -22.59 8.91
CA VAL A 427 21.69 -22.88 10.13
C VAL A 427 21.55 -24.38 10.45
N PRO A 428 22.63 -25.18 10.36
CA PRO A 428 22.52 -26.62 10.61
C PRO A 428 22.41 -26.93 12.11
N ALA A 429 21.86 -28.09 12.46
CA ALA A 429 21.76 -28.55 13.85
C ALA A 429 23.13 -28.62 14.56
N THR A 430 24.21 -28.84 13.81
CA THR A 430 25.61 -28.85 14.31
C THR A 430 26.12 -27.47 14.76
N ALA A 431 25.37 -26.40 14.48
CA ALA A 431 25.63 -25.05 14.97
C ALA A 431 24.89 -24.73 16.29
N LYS A 432 24.06 -25.64 16.82
CA LYS A 432 23.28 -25.41 18.04
C LYS A 432 24.18 -25.01 19.22
N GLY A 433 23.82 -23.93 19.91
CA GLY A 433 24.54 -23.40 21.08
C GLY A 433 25.88 -22.74 20.76
N LYS A 434 26.21 -22.52 19.49
CA LYS A 434 27.41 -21.79 19.08
C LYS A 434 27.10 -20.32 18.84
N VAL A 435 28.08 -19.49 19.17
CA VAL A 435 28.08 -18.06 18.87
C VAL A 435 28.74 -17.84 17.50
N MET A 436 28.03 -17.16 16.60
CA MET A 436 28.59 -16.69 15.33
C MET A 436 29.13 -15.27 15.51
N THR A 437 30.33 -15.00 14.97
CA THR A 437 30.85 -13.64 14.82
C THR A 437 30.98 -13.35 13.34
N VAL A 438 30.32 -12.31 12.86
CA VAL A 438 30.31 -11.96 11.43
C VAL A 438 31.26 -10.80 11.20
N LYS A 439 32.12 -10.93 10.18
CA LYS A 439 32.93 -9.84 9.65
C LYS A 439 32.52 -9.62 8.19
N PHE A 440 32.28 -8.37 7.82
CA PHE A 440 31.86 -7.98 6.48
C PHE A 440 32.52 -6.65 6.10
N PRO A 441 32.69 -6.35 4.79
CA PRO A 441 33.26 -5.08 4.34
C PRO A 441 32.33 -3.90 4.65
N ALA A 442 32.82 -2.67 4.51
CA ALA A 442 32.03 -1.45 4.75
C ALA A 442 30.71 -1.39 3.96
N ASN A 443 30.71 -1.94 2.73
CA ASN A 443 29.53 -2.04 1.87
C ASN A 443 28.94 -3.45 1.90
N GLY A 444 28.85 -4.04 3.09
CA GLY A 444 28.32 -5.37 3.33
C GLY A 444 27.25 -5.35 4.42
N ALA A 445 26.44 -6.39 4.43
CA ALA A 445 25.32 -6.58 5.35
C ALA A 445 25.18 -8.04 5.73
N PHE A 446 24.56 -8.29 6.88
CA PHE A 446 24.01 -9.60 7.19
C PHE A 446 22.72 -9.45 7.98
N ALA A 447 21.83 -10.43 7.81
CA ALA A 447 20.61 -10.56 8.57
C ALA A 447 20.44 -12.03 8.97
N VAL A 448 19.81 -12.26 10.12
CA VAL A 448 19.44 -13.60 10.61
C VAL A 448 17.94 -13.62 10.79
N TYR A 449 17.33 -14.69 10.32
CA TYR A 449 15.89 -14.92 10.38
C TYR A 449 15.59 -16.16 11.20
N ASP A 450 14.48 -16.11 11.93
CA ASP A 450 13.96 -17.29 12.61
C ASP A 450 13.22 -18.24 11.66
N GLN A 451 12.66 -19.32 12.21
CA GLN A 451 11.93 -20.34 11.46
C GLN A 451 10.64 -19.83 10.80
N THR A 452 10.07 -18.74 11.31
CA THR A 452 8.90 -18.05 10.74
C THR A 452 9.29 -16.97 9.74
N GLY A 453 10.59 -16.75 9.51
CA GLY A 453 11.10 -15.77 8.58
C GLY A 453 11.16 -14.34 9.15
N ILE A 454 11.01 -14.17 10.46
CA ILE A 454 11.12 -12.87 11.13
C ILE A 454 12.60 -12.55 11.32
N CYS A 455 12.99 -11.32 10.98
CA CYS A 455 14.36 -10.85 11.20
C CYS A 455 14.62 -10.67 12.70
N ILE A 456 15.60 -11.40 13.23
CA ILE A 456 15.98 -11.36 14.66
C ILE A 456 17.31 -10.66 14.91
N ILE A 457 18.16 -10.57 13.89
CA ILE A 457 19.46 -9.88 13.95
C ILE A 457 19.69 -9.17 12.63
N THR A 458 20.07 -7.91 12.69
CA THR A 458 20.57 -7.14 11.55
C THR A 458 21.91 -6.48 11.89
N GLN A 459 22.56 -5.88 10.90
CA GLN A 459 23.70 -4.98 11.13
C GLN A 459 23.39 -3.76 12.01
N TRP A 460 22.12 -3.44 12.24
CA TRP A 460 21.67 -2.31 13.06
C TRP A 460 21.33 -2.73 14.49
N SER A 461 21.29 -4.03 14.76
CA SER A 461 21.04 -4.57 16.08
C SER A 461 22.34 -4.56 16.91
N ALA A 462 22.29 -4.05 18.15
CA ALA A 462 23.39 -4.22 19.11
C ALA A 462 23.45 -5.69 19.55
N VAL A 463 24.25 -6.54 18.90
CA VAL A 463 24.19 -7.99 19.16
C VAL A 463 25.48 -8.58 19.68
N ARG A 464 25.39 -9.15 20.89
CA ARG A 464 26.08 -10.40 21.26
C ARG A 464 25.12 -11.55 20.94
N ILE A 465 25.49 -12.41 19.99
CA ILE A 465 24.75 -13.65 19.70
C ILE A 465 24.98 -14.61 20.88
N LYS A 466 23.91 -15.13 21.50
CA LYS A 466 24.00 -16.18 22.53
C LYS A 466 23.50 -17.51 21.98
#